data_AF-A0A941TFZ6-F1
#
_entry.id   AF-A0A941TFZ6-F1
#
_cell.length_a   1.000
_cell.length_b   1.000
_cell.length_c   1.000
_cell.angle_alpha   90.00
_cell.angle_beta   90.00
_cell.angle_gamma   90.00
#
_symmetry.space_group_name_H-M   'P 1'
#
loop_
_entity.id
_entity.type
_entity.pdbx_description
1 polymer ?
#
loop_
_entity_poly.entity_id
_entity_poly.type
_entity_poly.pdbx_seq_one_letter_code
_entity_poly.pdbx_strand_id
1 'polypeptide(L)'
;MKRILPLVLAVSFAPLANAQSPNPLDGTWRGRSDGGSCNAPLDYVITIEDGFVDGSAFDTTAKPPQPRLTRAPSPPPGPGLWQLHGVAKQGSFSILAVASVKAEDQRRSRLTASLQGDALVVTESGGCGRTARLTRN
;
A
#
# COMPACT_ATOMS: atom_id res chain seq x y z
N MET A 1 -27.74 -32.90 65.11
CA MET A 1 -28.26 -31.96 64.08
C MET A 1 -27.20 -31.82 62.99
N LYS A 2 -27.41 -32.43 61.82
CA LYS A 2 -26.39 -32.58 60.76
C LYS A 2 -26.73 -31.62 59.62
N ARG A 3 -25.99 -30.52 59.49
CA ARG A 3 -26.20 -29.51 58.44
C ARG A 3 -25.47 -29.96 57.17
N ILE A 4 -26.23 -30.22 56.12
CA ILE A 4 -25.71 -30.51 54.77
C ILE A 4 -25.65 -29.16 54.04
N LEU A 5 -24.44 -28.73 53.67
CA LEU A 5 -24.23 -27.56 52.81
C LEU A 5 -24.36 -27.98 51.33
N PRO A 6 -25.08 -27.23 50.49
CA PRO A 6 -25.08 -27.45 49.05
C PRO A 6 -23.86 -26.80 48.40
N LEU A 7 -23.08 -27.59 47.67
CA LEU A 7 -21.98 -27.14 46.83
C LEU A 7 -22.56 -26.54 45.53
N VAL A 8 -22.45 -25.22 45.37
CA VAL A 8 -22.87 -24.52 44.15
C VAL A 8 -21.74 -24.59 43.13
N LEU A 9 -21.96 -25.30 42.04
CA LEU A 9 -21.03 -25.41 40.91
C LEU A 9 -21.19 -24.17 40.01
N ALA A 10 -20.26 -23.22 40.08
CA ALA A 10 -20.21 -22.09 39.18
C ALA A 10 -19.61 -22.53 37.83
N VAL A 11 -20.42 -22.56 36.78
CA VAL A 11 -19.97 -22.80 35.40
C VAL A 11 -19.50 -21.46 34.83
N SER A 12 -18.19 -21.27 34.74
CA SER A 12 -17.58 -20.11 34.11
C SER A 12 -17.65 -20.26 32.59
N PHE A 13 -18.49 -19.46 31.92
CA PHE A 13 -18.45 -19.28 30.47
C PHE A 13 -17.26 -18.38 30.13
N ALA A 14 -16.18 -18.96 29.59
CA ALA A 14 -15.11 -18.18 29.00
C ALA A 14 -15.56 -17.65 27.63
N PRO A 15 -15.41 -16.35 27.32
CA PRO A 15 -15.68 -15.83 25.99
C PRO A 15 -14.68 -16.44 24.99
N LEU A 16 -15.19 -17.03 23.92
CA LEU A 16 -14.39 -17.43 22.76
C LEU A 16 -13.80 -16.17 22.11
N ALA A 17 -12.53 -15.89 22.39
CA ALA A 17 -11.78 -14.92 21.61
C ALA A 17 -11.65 -15.48 20.18
N ASN A 18 -12.30 -14.84 19.21
CA ASN A 18 -12.08 -15.10 17.80
C ASN A 18 -10.63 -14.73 17.47
N ALA A 19 -9.74 -15.71 17.47
CA ALA A 19 -8.42 -15.56 16.88
C ALA A 19 -8.62 -15.39 15.37
N GLN A 20 -8.69 -14.14 14.90
CA GLN A 20 -8.58 -13.83 13.48
C GLN A 20 -7.21 -14.32 13.04
N SER A 21 -7.18 -15.29 12.12
CA SER A 21 -5.93 -15.70 11.48
C SER A 21 -5.33 -14.48 10.77
N PRO A 22 -4.05 -14.13 10.98
CA PRO A 22 -3.42 -13.00 10.32
C PRO A 22 -3.60 -13.12 8.80
N ASN A 23 -4.08 -12.07 8.13
CA ASN A 23 -4.18 -12.10 6.68
C ASN A 23 -2.74 -12.12 6.12
N PRO A 24 -2.40 -13.05 5.21
CA PRO A 24 -1.04 -13.20 4.69
C PRO A 24 -0.52 -11.95 3.96
N LEU A 25 -1.41 -11.00 3.63
CA LEU A 25 -1.07 -9.70 3.06
C LEU A 25 -0.71 -8.66 4.11
N ASP A 26 -1.18 -8.80 5.36
CA ASP A 26 -1.00 -7.81 6.42
C ASP A 26 0.48 -7.61 6.73
N GLY A 27 0.89 -6.37 6.97
CA GLY A 27 2.23 -5.92 7.32
C GLY A 27 2.76 -4.82 6.41
N THR A 28 4.03 -4.46 6.60
CA THR A 28 4.67 -3.36 5.86
C THR A 28 5.50 -3.90 4.70
N TRP A 29 5.29 -3.32 3.53
CA TRP A 29 5.91 -3.68 2.26
C TRP A 29 6.70 -2.50 1.69
N ARG A 30 7.93 -2.75 1.26
CA ARG A 30 8.83 -1.72 0.73
C ARG A 30 9.53 -2.19 -0.54
N GLY A 31 9.82 -1.27 -1.43
CA GLY A 31 10.56 -1.57 -2.65
C GLY A 31 10.54 -0.43 -3.65
N ARG A 32 11.31 -0.57 -4.71
CA ARG A 32 11.46 0.44 -5.77
C ARG A 32 10.94 -0.11 -7.08
N SER A 33 10.23 0.70 -7.86
CA SER A 33 9.85 0.32 -9.22
C SER A 33 10.99 0.47 -10.23
N ASP A 34 10.85 -0.22 -11.34
CA ASP A 34 11.71 -0.13 -12.52
C ASP A 34 11.69 1.24 -13.24
N GLY A 35 10.75 2.13 -12.88
CA GLY A 35 10.57 3.44 -13.50
C GLY A 35 9.79 3.46 -14.81
N GLY A 36 9.46 2.28 -15.36
CA GLY A 36 8.63 2.11 -16.55
C GLY A 36 9.07 2.94 -17.76
N SER A 37 8.11 3.29 -18.63
CA SER A 37 8.37 4.05 -19.86
C SER A 37 8.84 5.49 -19.63
N CYS A 38 8.62 6.02 -18.44
CA CYS A 38 9.00 7.39 -18.07
C CYS A 38 10.42 7.49 -17.51
N ASN A 39 11.11 6.37 -17.28
CA ASN A 39 12.40 6.34 -16.57
C ASN A 39 12.37 7.10 -15.24
N ALA A 40 11.25 6.97 -14.51
CA ALA A 40 10.95 7.73 -13.30
C ALA A 40 10.54 6.76 -12.18
N PRO A 41 11.49 6.03 -11.58
CA PRO A 41 11.23 5.06 -10.51
C PRO A 41 10.58 5.69 -9.28
N LEU A 42 9.69 4.92 -8.65
CA LEU A 42 9.00 5.28 -7.42
C LEU A 42 9.47 4.37 -6.28
N ASP A 43 9.74 4.96 -5.12
CA ASP A 43 10.00 4.23 -3.88
C ASP A 43 8.68 4.05 -3.11
N TYR A 44 8.27 2.82 -2.90
CA TYR A 44 7.00 2.46 -2.26
C TYR A 44 7.19 2.12 -0.78
N VAL A 45 6.24 2.56 0.03
CA VAL A 45 6.00 2.08 1.40
C VAL A 45 4.50 1.85 1.53
N ILE A 46 4.09 0.59 1.66
CA ILE A 46 2.68 0.18 1.76
C ILE A 46 2.49 -0.58 3.05
N THR A 47 1.52 -0.18 3.85
CA THR A 47 1.04 -0.91 5.02
C THR A 47 -0.30 -1.55 4.65
N ILE A 48 -0.43 -2.83 4.99
CA ILE A 48 -1.70 -3.54 4.93
C ILE A 48 -2.07 -3.93 6.36
N GLU A 49 -3.23 -3.51 6.84
CA GLU A 49 -3.72 -3.80 8.18
C GLU A 49 -5.21 -4.15 8.09
N ASP A 50 -5.59 -5.32 8.59
CA ASP A 50 -6.94 -5.87 8.50
C ASP A 50 -7.50 -5.85 7.05
N GLY A 51 -6.61 -6.04 6.07
CA GLY A 51 -6.97 -5.96 4.65
C GLY A 51 -7.19 -4.54 4.10
N PHE A 52 -7.01 -3.48 4.87
CA PHE A 52 -6.97 -2.10 4.37
C PHE A 52 -5.56 -1.75 3.94
N VAL A 53 -5.44 -1.09 2.79
CA VAL A 53 -4.15 -0.67 2.22
C VAL A 53 -4.01 0.81 2.39
N ASP A 54 -2.95 1.23 3.07
CA ASP A 54 -2.53 2.62 3.16
C ASP A 54 -1.03 2.73 2.84
N GLY A 55 -0.60 3.84 2.25
CA GLY A 55 0.81 4.00 1.97
C GLY A 55 1.16 5.22 1.16
N SER A 56 2.40 5.22 0.72
CA SER A 56 2.94 6.27 -0.14
C SER A 56 3.91 5.73 -1.17
N ALA A 57 4.04 6.46 -2.28
CA ALA A 57 5.10 6.28 -3.24
C ALA A 57 5.78 7.62 -3.54
N PHE A 58 7.10 7.64 -3.59
CA PHE A 58 7.89 8.85 -3.76
C PHE A 58 8.65 8.81 -5.08
N ASP A 59 8.55 9.88 -5.87
CA ASP A 59 9.41 10.06 -7.04
C ASP A 59 10.69 10.78 -6.61
N THR A 60 11.74 10.01 -6.34
CA THR A 60 13.06 10.56 -5.97
C THR A 60 13.78 11.21 -7.15
N THR A 61 13.25 11.10 -8.37
CA THR A 61 13.79 11.72 -9.58
C THR A 61 13.10 13.02 -9.96
N ALA A 62 11.99 13.37 -9.30
CA ALA A 62 11.27 14.62 -9.51
C ALA A 62 12.16 15.82 -9.16
N LYS A 63 12.79 16.39 -10.18
CA LYS A 63 13.57 17.64 -10.06
C LYS A 63 12.69 18.83 -10.41
N PRO A 64 12.85 19.98 -9.73
CA PRO A 64 12.15 21.19 -10.14
C PRO A 64 12.50 21.53 -11.61
N PRO A 65 11.61 22.22 -12.33
CA PRO A 65 11.89 22.66 -13.69
C PRO A 65 13.22 23.43 -13.70
N GLN A 66 14.23 22.90 -14.39
CA GLN A 66 15.47 23.64 -14.58
C GLN A 66 15.24 24.65 -15.70
N PRO A 67 15.55 25.95 -15.49
CA PRO A 67 15.49 26.94 -16.56
C PRO A 67 16.46 26.53 -17.67
N ARG A 68 15.95 26.01 -18.78
CA ARG A 68 16.75 25.81 -19.99
C ARG A 68 16.58 27.03 -20.88
N LEU A 69 17.68 27.72 -21.15
CA LEU A 69 17.70 28.92 -21.98
C LEU A 69 17.55 28.63 -23.48
N THR A 70 17.66 27.36 -23.93
CA THR A 70 17.80 27.02 -25.37
C THR A 70 17.11 25.73 -25.83
N ARG A 71 16.18 25.13 -25.06
CA ARG A 71 15.46 23.92 -25.52
C ARG A 71 14.04 23.88 -24.96
N ALA A 72 13.16 23.20 -25.71
CA ALA A 72 11.75 22.94 -25.39
C ALA A 72 11.52 22.69 -23.89
N PRO A 73 10.37 23.12 -23.34
CA PRO A 73 10.07 23.01 -21.92
C PRO A 73 10.33 21.59 -21.42
N SER A 74 11.07 21.47 -20.31
CA SER A 74 11.30 20.18 -19.68
C SER A 74 9.94 19.54 -19.35
N PRO A 75 9.78 18.21 -19.44
CA PRO A 75 8.55 17.56 -19.02
C PRO A 75 8.20 18.02 -17.60
N PRO A 76 6.92 18.31 -17.31
CA PRO A 76 6.53 18.80 -16.00
C PRO A 76 7.00 17.80 -14.93
N PRO A 77 7.53 18.29 -13.80
CA PRO A 77 8.03 17.41 -12.75
C PRO A 77 6.97 16.35 -12.41
N GLY A 78 7.40 15.10 -12.31
CA GLY A 78 6.58 14.05 -11.73
C GLY A 78 6.13 14.49 -10.34
N PRO A 79 4.92 14.12 -9.89
CA PRO A 79 4.53 14.39 -8.52
C PRO A 79 5.49 13.69 -7.56
N GLY A 80 6.09 14.47 -6.65
CA GLY A 80 7.10 13.96 -5.72
C GLY A 80 6.55 12.99 -4.66
N LEU A 81 5.23 13.01 -4.45
CA LEU A 81 4.53 12.16 -3.48
C LEU A 81 3.19 11.68 -4.03
N TRP A 82 2.94 10.39 -3.89
CA TRP A 82 1.67 9.73 -4.11
C TRP A 82 1.14 9.16 -2.80
N GLN A 83 -0.12 9.41 -2.50
CA GLN A 83 -0.88 8.71 -1.45
C GLN A 83 -1.55 7.48 -2.03
N LEU A 84 -1.45 6.35 -1.33
CA LEU A 84 -1.95 5.06 -1.78
C LEU A 84 -3.04 4.59 -0.83
N HIS A 85 -4.20 4.21 -1.38
CA HIS A 85 -5.34 3.69 -0.62
C HIS A 85 -6.02 2.54 -1.34
N GLY A 86 -6.49 1.53 -0.62
CA GLY A 86 -7.20 0.41 -1.22
C GLY A 86 -7.70 -0.63 -0.23
N VAL A 87 -8.23 -1.72 -0.78
CA VAL A 87 -8.64 -2.90 -0.01
C VAL A 87 -7.90 -4.10 -0.60
N ALA A 88 -7.07 -4.71 0.22
CA ALA A 88 -6.33 -5.91 -0.08
C ALA A 88 -7.28 -7.11 -0.06
N LYS A 89 -7.10 -7.99 -1.04
CA LYS A 89 -7.79 -9.28 -1.12
C LYS A 89 -6.86 -10.30 -1.74
N GLN A 90 -7.14 -11.58 -1.50
CA GLN A 90 -6.40 -12.66 -2.13
C GLN A 90 -6.46 -12.53 -3.67
N GLY A 91 -5.37 -12.91 -4.34
CA GLY A 91 -5.19 -12.68 -5.77
C GLY A 91 -4.79 -11.24 -6.09
N SER A 92 -5.21 -10.75 -7.25
CA SER A 92 -4.94 -9.38 -7.68
C SER A 92 -5.99 -8.40 -7.15
N PHE A 93 -5.54 -7.24 -6.66
CA PHE A 93 -6.39 -6.16 -6.16
C PHE A 93 -5.92 -4.80 -6.65
N SER A 94 -6.80 -3.80 -6.59
CA SER A 94 -6.50 -2.46 -7.06
C SER A 94 -6.20 -1.52 -5.89
N ILE A 95 -5.20 -0.67 -6.07
CA ILE A 95 -4.84 0.42 -5.16
C ILE A 95 -5.03 1.73 -5.93
N LEU A 96 -5.71 2.68 -5.31
CA LEU A 96 -5.83 4.04 -5.82
C LEU A 96 -4.59 4.82 -5.40
N ALA A 97 -3.90 5.43 -6.37
CA ALA A 97 -2.79 6.32 -6.14
C ALA A 97 -3.21 7.76 -6.48
N VAL A 98 -3.08 8.68 -5.53
CA VAL A 98 -3.39 10.10 -5.71
C VAL A 98 -2.12 10.91 -5.51
N ALA A 99 -1.71 11.62 -6.55
CA ALA A 99 -0.55 12.49 -6.51
C ALA A 99 -0.83 13.75 -5.69
N SER A 100 0.08 14.09 -4.79
CA SER A 100 0.15 15.43 -4.22
C SER A 100 0.75 16.36 -5.27
N VAL A 101 -0.09 17.17 -5.91
CA VAL A 101 0.34 18.24 -6.82
C VAL A 101 -0.07 19.59 -6.25
N LYS A 102 0.71 20.63 -6.53
CA LYS A 102 0.39 22.02 -6.15
C LYS A 102 -0.72 22.66 -7.00
N ALA A 103 -1.24 21.95 -8.01
CA ALA A 103 -2.23 22.45 -8.96
C ALA A 103 -3.62 21.84 -8.72
N GLU A 104 -4.66 22.45 -9.29
CA GLU A 104 -6.07 22.03 -9.15
C GLU A 104 -6.35 20.64 -9.72
N ASP A 105 -5.53 20.16 -10.67
CA ASP A 105 -5.68 18.85 -11.30
C ASP A 105 -5.06 17.73 -10.47
N GLN A 106 -5.86 17.09 -9.61
CA GLN A 106 -5.47 15.86 -8.93
C GLN A 106 -5.08 14.78 -9.96
N ARG A 107 -3.79 14.42 -10.04
CA ARG A 107 -3.38 13.26 -10.83
C ARG A 107 -3.71 11.99 -10.06
N ARG A 108 -4.51 11.12 -10.68
CA ARG A 108 -4.89 9.82 -10.13
C ARG A 108 -4.31 8.73 -11.02
N SER A 109 -3.80 7.68 -10.42
CA SER A 109 -3.35 6.46 -11.08
C SER A 109 -3.96 5.26 -10.37
N ARG A 110 -4.14 4.17 -11.11
CA ARG A 110 -4.58 2.89 -10.54
C ARG A 110 -3.40 1.95 -10.56
N LEU A 111 -3.12 1.33 -9.42
CA LEU A 111 -2.13 0.26 -9.34
C LEU A 111 -2.86 -1.07 -9.19
N THR A 112 -2.27 -2.12 -9.73
CA THR A 112 -2.68 -3.50 -9.49
C THR A 112 -1.61 -4.16 -8.63
N ALA A 113 -2.01 -4.71 -7.49
CA ALA A 113 -1.13 -5.39 -6.56
C ALA A 113 -1.50 -6.88 -6.46
N SER A 114 -0.51 -7.74 -6.32
CA SER A 114 -0.69 -9.18 -6.13
C SER A 114 0.45 -9.77 -5.32
N LEU A 115 0.16 -10.71 -4.44
CA LEU A 115 1.19 -11.46 -3.72
C LEU A 115 1.73 -12.57 -4.63
N GLN A 116 3.05 -12.58 -4.85
CA GLN A 116 3.75 -13.60 -5.64
C GLN A 116 4.92 -14.16 -4.83
N GLY A 117 4.73 -15.35 -4.25
CA GLY A 117 5.63 -15.88 -3.22
C GLY A 117 5.65 -14.93 -2.03
N ASP A 118 6.84 -14.51 -1.60
CA ASP A 118 7.04 -13.61 -0.45
C ASP A 118 7.12 -12.13 -0.84
N ALA A 119 6.73 -11.77 -2.07
CA ALA A 119 6.79 -10.40 -2.57
C ALA A 119 5.41 -9.88 -2.97
N LEU A 120 5.10 -8.65 -2.56
CA LEU A 120 3.95 -7.92 -3.08
C LEU A 120 4.37 -7.22 -4.38
N VAL A 121 3.86 -7.70 -5.51
CA VAL A 121 4.13 -7.13 -6.83
C VAL A 121 3.09 -6.06 -7.13
N VAL A 122 3.54 -4.83 -7.38
CA VAL A 122 2.70 -3.67 -7.68
C VAL A 122 3.00 -3.18 -9.08
N THR A 123 1.98 -3.07 -9.91
CA THR A 123 2.08 -2.62 -11.30
C THR A 123 1.16 -1.44 -11.54
N GLU A 124 1.70 -0.36 -12.11
CA GLU A 124 0.93 0.80 -12.54
C GLU A 124 0.06 0.45 -13.75
N SER A 125 -1.25 0.62 -13.59
CA SER A 125 -2.26 0.37 -14.62
C SER A 125 -2.59 1.70 -15.29
N GLY A 126 -1.86 2.00 -16.37
CA GLY A 126 -1.87 3.31 -17.03
C GLY A 126 -0.67 4.18 -16.62
N GLY A 127 -0.53 5.37 -17.22
CA GLY A 127 0.62 6.24 -16.95
C GLY A 127 1.93 5.67 -17.49
N CYS A 128 2.92 5.49 -16.61
CA CYS A 128 4.28 5.07 -16.99
C CYS A 128 4.46 3.54 -17.02
N GLY A 129 3.45 2.77 -16.61
CA GLY A 129 3.52 1.29 -16.63
C GLY A 129 4.62 0.71 -15.76
N ARG A 130 4.89 1.33 -14.61
CA ARG A 130 5.92 0.92 -13.66
C ARG A 130 5.59 -0.42 -13.01
N THR A 131 6.60 -1.22 -12.71
CA THR A 131 6.45 -2.43 -11.89
C THR A 131 7.44 -2.40 -10.72
N ALA A 132 6.96 -2.72 -9.53
CA ALA A 132 7.75 -2.88 -8.31
C ALA A 132 7.53 -4.27 -7.70
N ARG A 133 8.60 -4.89 -7.20
CA ARG A 133 8.53 -6.05 -6.32
C ARG A 133 8.86 -5.57 -4.91
N LEU A 134 7.87 -5.59 -4.02
CA LEU A 134 8.02 -5.12 -2.65
C LEU A 134 8.30 -6.30 -1.73
N THR A 135 9.24 -6.14 -0.82
CA THR A 135 9.57 -7.10 0.22
C THR A 135 8.92 -6.68 1.53
N ARG A 136 8.53 -7.68 2.32
CA ARG A 136 8.05 -7.48 3.68
C ARG A 136 9.21 -7.01 4.57
N ASN A 137 8.96 -5.98 5.37
CA ASN A 137 9.89 -5.45 6.38
C ASN A 137 9.41 -5.76 7.80
#